data_AF-A0A519SNT1-F1
#
_entry.id   AF-A0A519SNT1-F1
#
_cell.length_a   1.000
_cell.length_b   1.000
_cell.length_c   1.000
_cell.angle_alpha   90.00
_cell.angle_beta   90.00
_cell.angle_gamma   90.00
#
_symmetry.space_group_name_H-M   'P 1'
#
loop_
_entity.id
_entity.type
_entity.pdbx_description
1 polymer ?
#
loop_
_entity_poly.entity_id
_entity_poly.type
_entity_poly.pdbx_seq_one_letter_code
_entity_poly.pdbx_strand_id
1 'polypeptide(L)'
;MNSFGTLFRITTFGESHGVGIGVIIDGCPAGVPLDGAEIQAALDRRRPGQSDLTTPRKEADTVQVQSGTFEGYTTGTPISLFIANADQRSGDYSHIAHAYRPS
;
A
#
# COMPACT_ATOMS: atom_id res chain seq x y z
N MET A 1 -6.72 14.94 -6.18
CA MET A 1 -6.49 14.11 -7.37
C MET A 1 -5.70 12.89 -6.91
N ASN A 2 -6.24 11.68 -7.05
CA ASN A 2 -5.68 10.44 -6.50
C ASN A 2 -5.14 9.47 -7.59
N SER A 3 -5.16 9.90 -8.84
CA SER A 3 -4.63 9.14 -9.98
C SER A 3 -3.47 9.87 -10.63
N PHE A 4 -2.45 9.12 -11.04
CA PHE A 4 -1.27 9.58 -11.76
C PHE A 4 -1.05 8.75 -13.03
N GLY A 5 -0.68 9.40 -14.14
CA GLY A 5 -0.43 8.76 -15.43
C GLY A 5 -1.62 8.78 -16.40
N THR A 6 -1.37 8.37 -17.66
CA THR A 6 -2.35 8.36 -18.76
C THR A 6 -2.59 6.95 -19.28
N LEU A 7 -1.59 6.33 -19.93
CA LEU A 7 -1.65 4.95 -20.43
C LEU A 7 -1.35 3.95 -19.31
N PHE A 8 -0.26 4.18 -18.57
CA PHE A 8 0.03 3.47 -17.33
C PHE A 8 -0.46 4.33 -16.18
N ARG A 9 -1.59 3.96 -15.59
CA ARG A 9 -2.30 4.82 -14.62
C ARG A 9 -2.33 4.15 -13.26
N ILE A 10 -1.91 4.90 -12.25
CA ILE A 10 -1.86 4.46 -10.85
C ILE A 10 -2.91 5.26 -10.09
N THR A 11 -3.84 4.58 -9.43
CA THR A 11 -4.90 5.19 -8.62
C THR A 11 -4.84 4.67 -7.20
N THR A 12 -4.56 5.54 -6.24
CA THR A 12 -4.50 5.16 -4.82
C THR A 12 -5.84 5.40 -4.13
N PHE A 13 -6.13 4.60 -3.11
CA PHE A 13 -7.30 4.73 -2.25
C PHE A 13 -6.99 4.35 -0.80
N GLY A 14 -7.93 4.69 0.09
CA GLY A 14 -7.84 4.40 1.52
C GLY A 14 -7.15 5.49 2.33
N GLU A 15 -7.40 5.45 3.62
CA GLU A 15 -6.87 6.38 4.61
C GLU A 15 -5.97 5.64 5.63
N SER A 16 -4.97 6.34 6.18
CA SER A 16 -4.07 5.78 7.20
C SER A 16 -4.76 5.32 8.48
N HIS A 17 -5.97 5.80 8.74
CA HIS A 17 -6.80 5.41 9.89
C HIS A 17 -8.03 4.58 9.47
N GLY A 18 -8.14 4.25 8.18
CA GLY A 18 -9.21 3.43 7.65
C GLY A 18 -8.95 1.93 7.83
N VAL A 19 -9.70 1.11 7.09
CA VAL A 19 -9.52 -0.36 7.09
C VAL A 19 -8.16 -0.77 6.51
N GLY A 20 -7.66 0.01 5.56
CA GLY A 20 -6.42 -0.23 4.87
C GLY A 20 -6.23 0.78 3.75
N ILE A 21 -5.10 0.67 3.08
CA ILE A 21 -4.74 1.46 1.90
C ILE A 21 -4.56 0.53 0.71
N GLY A 22 -4.72 1.06 -0.49
CA GLY A 22 -4.52 0.27 -1.69
C GLY A 22 -4.28 1.10 -2.93
N VAL A 23 -3.98 0.38 -4.00
CA VAL A 23 -3.68 0.96 -5.30
C VAL A 23 -4.22 0.07 -6.41
N ILE A 24 -4.78 0.72 -7.44
CA ILE A 24 -5.16 0.11 -8.70
C ILE A 24 -4.20 0.61 -9.76
N ILE A 25 -3.60 -0.32 -10.52
CA ILE A 25 -2.69 -0.04 -11.63
C ILE A 25 -3.34 -0.52 -12.91
N ASP A 26 -3.63 0.42 -13.81
CA ASP A 26 -4.19 0.17 -15.14
C ASP A 26 -3.12 0.30 -16.23
N GLY A 27 -3.33 -0.42 -17.33
CA GLY A 27 -2.50 -0.32 -18.54
C GLY A 27 -1.18 -1.06 -18.48
N CYS A 28 -1.00 -1.95 -17.49
CA CYS A 28 0.08 -2.92 -17.53
C CYS A 28 -0.20 -3.97 -18.62
N PRO A 29 0.72 -4.21 -19.57
CA PRO A 29 0.55 -5.26 -20.58
C PRO A 29 0.42 -6.65 -19.95
N ALA A 30 -0.19 -7.59 -20.66
CA ALA A 30 -0.20 -9.00 -20.25
C ALA A 30 1.17 -9.67 -20.45
N GLY A 31 1.47 -10.69 -19.65
CA GLY A 31 2.69 -11.51 -19.77
C GLY A 31 3.94 -10.91 -19.12
N VAL A 32 3.81 -9.85 -18.34
CA VAL A 32 4.92 -9.31 -17.54
C VAL A 32 5.06 -10.15 -16.28
N PRO A 33 6.25 -10.66 -15.94
CA PRO A 33 6.48 -11.34 -14.67
C PRO A 33 6.17 -10.39 -13.50
N LEU A 34 5.30 -10.81 -12.60
CA LEU A 34 4.96 -10.08 -11.38
C LEU A 34 4.59 -11.07 -10.28
N ASP A 35 5.52 -11.25 -9.33
CA ASP A 35 5.31 -12.06 -8.14
C ASP A 35 4.94 -11.17 -6.94
N GLY A 36 3.96 -11.60 -6.15
CA GLY A 36 3.60 -10.95 -4.90
C GLY A 36 4.77 -10.89 -3.91
N ALA A 37 5.67 -11.88 -3.93
CA ALA A 37 6.86 -11.88 -3.07
C ALA A 37 7.84 -10.74 -3.43
N GLU A 38 8.00 -10.43 -4.72
CA GLU A 38 8.82 -9.30 -5.16
C GLU A 38 8.24 -7.96 -4.72
N ILE A 39 6.91 -7.82 -4.76
CA ILE A 39 6.20 -6.63 -4.27
C ILE A 39 6.40 -6.49 -2.76
N GLN A 40 6.25 -7.58 -1.99
CA GLN A 40 6.48 -7.56 -0.55
C GLN A 40 7.93 -7.17 -0.21
N ALA A 41 8.91 -7.75 -0.92
CA ALA A 41 10.32 -7.42 -0.74
C ALA A 41 10.63 -5.96 -1.08
N ALA A 42 9.90 -5.34 -2.01
CA ALA A 42 10.01 -3.91 -2.31
C ALA A 42 9.41 -3.04 -1.19
N LEU A 43 8.29 -3.47 -0.60
CA LEU A 43 7.67 -2.81 0.55
C LEU A 43 8.57 -2.90 1.80
N ASP A 44 9.14 -4.07 2.08
CA ASP A 44 10.03 -4.29 3.22
C ASP A 44 11.29 -3.44 3.15
N ARG A 45 11.80 -3.18 1.93
CA ARG A 45 12.91 -2.25 1.69
C ARG A 45 12.56 -0.80 2.01
N ARG A 46 11.29 -0.42 1.85
CA ARG A 46 10.81 0.96 2.09
C ARG A 46 10.54 1.24 3.57
N ARG A 47 10.35 0.20 4.38
CA ARG A 47 10.03 0.36 5.81
C ARG A 47 11.15 1.11 6.55
N PRO A 48 10.83 2.25 7.21
CA PRO A 48 11.78 2.91 8.10
C PRO A 48 12.02 2.02 9.32
N GLY A 49 13.30 1.92 9.73
CA GLY A 49 13.67 1.18 10.93
C GLY A 49 14.37 -0.16 10.76
N GLN A 50 15.21 -0.25 9.72
CA GLN A 50 16.23 -1.30 9.62
C GLN A 50 17.43 -1.09 10.58
N SER A 51 17.39 -0.06 11.45
CA SER A 51 18.43 0.21 12.44
C SER A 51 17.84 0.30 13.85
N ASP A 52 18.65 -0.04 14.86
CA ASP A 52 18.29 -0.11 16.29
C ASP A 52 17.81 1.24 16.90
N LEU A 53 17.83 2.34 16.13
CA LEU A 53 17.53 3.70 16.58
C LEU A 53 16.09 4.16 16.29
N THR A 54 15.28 3.34 15.64
CA THR A 54 13.92 3.74 15.23
C THR A 54 12.84 3.04 16.06
N THR A 55 11.68 3.69 16.20
CA THR A 55 10.54 3.12 16.93
C THR A 55 10.09 1.79 16.31
N PRO A 56 9.75 0.78 17.12
CA PRO A 56 9.36 -0.55 16.64
C PRO A 56 7.90 -0.52 16.13
N ARG A 57 7.60 0.29 15.12
CA ARG A 57 6.34 0.13 14.40
C ARG A 57 6.48 -1.09 13.49
N LYS A 58 6.08 -2.24 14.04
CA LYS A 58 5.83 -3.47 13.29
C LYS A 58 4.46 -3.36 12.61
N GLU A 59 4.25 -2.35 11.78
CA GLU A 59 3.18 -2.41 10.79
C GLU A 59 3.65 -3.47 9.79
N ALA A 60 3.10 -4.68 9.92
CA ALA A 60 3.33 -5.75 8.96
C ALA A 60 2.55 -5.36 7.69
N ASP A 61 3.14 -4.47 6.89
CA ASP A 61 2.63 -4.01 5.59
C ASP A 61 2.60 -5.19 4.62
N THR A 62 1.69 -6.12 4.85
CA THR A 62 1.50 -7.32 4.05
C THR A 62 0.66 -6.93 2.85
N VAL A 63 1.25 -6.99 1.67
CA VAL A 63 0.51 -6.71 0.43
C VAL A 63 -0.32 -7.91 0.02
N GLN A 64 -1.54 -7.62 -0.39
CA GLN A 64 -2.47 -8.57 -0.98
C GLN A 64 -2.69 -8.17 -2.43
N VAL A 65 -2.29 -9.04 -3.37
CA VAL A 65 -2.63 -8.89 -4.78
C VAL A 65 -4.03 -9.45 -4.98
N GLN A 66 -5.00 -8.58 -5.29
CA GLN A 66 -6.41 -8.93 -5.40
C GLN A 66 -6.85 -9.19 -6.85
N SER A 67 -6.14 -8.65 -7.85
CA SER A 67 -6.46 -8.83 -9.27
C SER A 67 -5.26 -8.52 -10.16
N GLY A 68 -5.39 -8.83 -11.45
CA GLY A 68 -4.43 -8.40 -12.49
C GLY A 68 -3.20 -9.29 -12.67
N THR A 69 -3.08 -10.33 -11.85
CA THR A 69 -2.01 -11.36 -11.95
C THR A 69 -2.59 -12.76 -11.96
N PHE A 70 -1.98 -13.65 -12.72
CA PHE A 70 -2.29 -15.08 -12.76
C PHE A 70 -1.00 -15.86 -13.02
N GLU A 71 -0.75 -16.93 -12.25
CA GLU A 71 0.45 -17.78 -12.37
C GLU A 71 1.80 -17.02 -12.40
N GLY A 72 1.90 -15.90 -11.68
CA GLY A 72 3.12 -15.08 -11.61
C GLY A 72 3.31 -14.12 -12.78
N TYR A 73 2.28 -13.94 -13.63
CA TYR A 73 2.30 -13.00 -14.74
C TYR A 73 1.11 -12.04 -14.70
N THR A 74 1.29 -10.86 -15.25
CA THR A 74 0.19 -9.90 -15.44
C THR A 74 -0.78 -10.40 -16.51
N THR A 75 -2.07 -10.15 -16.29
CA THR A 75 -3.13 -10.59 -17.22
C THR A 75 -3.49 -9.53 -18.26
N GLY A 76 -2.95 -8.32 -18.15
CA GLY A 76 -3.36 -7.16 -18.94
C GLY A 76 -4.58 -6.42 -18.38
N THR A 77 -5.21 -6.96 -17.33
CA THR A 77 -6.32 -6.32 -16.60
C THR A 77 -5.79 -5.47 -15.45
N PRO A 78 -6.62 -4.61 -14.84
CA PRO A 78 -6.19 -3.79 -13.71
C PRO A 78 -5.63 -4.64 -12.56
N ILE A 79 -4.46 -4.23 -12.06
CA ILE A 79 -3.80 -4.85 -10.91
C ILE A 79 -4.23 -4.12 -9.65
N SER A 80 -4.89 -4.83 -8.74
CA SER A 80 -5.31 -4.29 -7.43
C SER A 80 -4.38 -4.81 -6.35
N LEU A 81 -3.80 -3.90 -5.58
CA LEU A 81 -2.98 -4.18 -4.40
C LEU A 81 -3.65 -3.56 -3.18
N PHE A 82 -3.70 -4.32 -2.09
CA PHE A 82 -4.29 -3.88 -0.83
C PHE A 82 -3.37 -4.19 0.34
N ILE A 83 -3.25 -3.25 1.28
CA ILE A 83 -2.52 -3.40 2.54
C ILE A 83 -3.50 -3.06 3.66
N ALA A 84 -3.74 -4.01 4.55
CA ALA A 84 -4.59 -3.79 5.71
C ALA A 84 -3.85 -2.98 6.78
N ASN A 85 -4.52 -2.02 7.41
CA ASN A 85 -3.94 -1.30 8.55
C ASN A 85 -3.96 -2.22 9.78
N ALA A 86 -2.80 -2.40 10.43
CA ALA A 86 -2.67 -3.29 11.60
C ALA A 86 -3.36 -2.74 12.85
N ASP A 87 -3.40 -1.40 12.99
CA ASP A 87 -3.96 -0.72 14.15
C ASP A 87 -5.35 -0.15 13.86
N GLN A 88 -6.37 -1.01 13.84
CA GLN A 88 -7.78 -0.61 13.88
C GLN A 88 -8.23 -0.11 15.27
N ARG A 89 -7.31 0.07 16.23
CA ARG A 89 -7.63 0.59 17.57
C ARG A 89 -7.40 2.10 17.62
N SER A 90 -8.49 2.82 17.37
CA SER A 90 -8.67 4.27 17.49
C SER A 90 -8.52 4.85 18.92
N GLY A 91 -7.65 4.28 19.76
CA GLY A 91 -7.52 4.67 21.17
C GLY A 91 -6.80 6.00 21.42
N ASP A 92 -5.81 6.36 20.59
CA ASP A 92 -4.82 7.38 20.96
C ASP A 92 -5.01 8.78 20.34
N TYR A 93 -6.10 9.02 19.60
CA TYR A 93 -6.27 10.31 18.89
C TYR A 93 -7.43 11.19 19.37
N SER A 94 -8.12 10.82 20.46
CA SER A 94 -9.16 11.68 21.05
C SER A 94 -8.62 13.01 21.60
N HIS A 95 -7.32 13.09 21.91
CA HIS A 95 -6.72 14.27 22.54
C HIS A 95 -6.22 15.36 21.57
N ILE A 96 -6.22 15.12 20.25
CA ILE A 96 -5.69 16.06 19.23
C ILE A 96 -6.76 16.44 18.18
N ALA A 97 -7.98 15.90 18.27
CA ALA A 97 -9.07 16.22 17.33
C ALA A 97 -9.41 17.72 17.24
N HIS A 98 -9.01 18.52 18.25
CA HIS A 98 -9.32 19.95 18.35
C HIS A 98 -8.10 20.87 18.26
N ALA A 99 -6.88 20.36 18.01
CA ALA A 99 -5.67 21.18 17.96
C ALA A 99 -4.93 20.99 16.64
N TYR A 100 -4.78 22.08 15.87
CA TYR A 100 -3.89 22.10 14.72
C TYR A 100 -2.44 21.94 15.20
N ARG A 101 -1.69 21.01 14.61
CA ARG A 101 -0.23 20.95 14.83
C ARG A 101 0.41 22.21 14.22
N PRO A 102 1.22 22.97 14.98
CA PRO A 102 2.05 24.03 14.40
C PRO A 102 3.03 23.39 13.41
N SER A 103 3.12 23.97 12.21
CA SER A 103 4.02 23.56 11.13
C SER A 103 5.48 23.83 11.43
#